data_AF-A0A6C0C0X7-F1
#
_entry.id   AF-A0A6C0C0X7-F1
#
_cell.length_a   1.000
_cell.length_b   1.000
_cell.length_c   1.000
_cell.angle_alpha   90.00
_cell.angle_beta   90.00
_cell.angle_gamma   90.00
#
_symmetry.space_group_name_H-M   'P 1'
#
loop_
_entity.id
_entity.type
_entity.pdbx_description
1 polymer ?
#
loop_
_entity_poly.entity_id
_entity_poly.type
_entity_poly.pdbx_seq_one_letter_code
_entity_poly.pdbx_strand_id
1 'polypeptide(L)' 'MNFKRLLHTDLGQIFVSLFLGIGTATLFRKVCNDKDCLDFKGPVLQDFKDKKYKFNGKCYKYSTTSISCDEKKNTIDVN' A
#
# COMPACT_ATOMS: atom_id res chain seq x y z
N MET A 1 39.96 16.73 -7.53
CA MET A 1 39.66 15.89 -6.35
C MET A 1 40.17 14.47 -6.63
N ASN A 2 41.05 13.92 -5.77
CA ASN A 2 41.73 12.64 -6.04
C ASN A 2 40.88 11.42 -5.63
N PHE A 3 39.86 11.09 -6.43
CA PHE A 3 39.00 9.91 -6.21
C PHE A 3 39.76 8.58 -6.19
N LYS A 4 40.91 8.51 -6.87
CA LYS A 4 41.83 7.36 -6.81
C LYS A 4 42.23 7.00 -5.37
N ARG A 5 42.47 7.98 -4.50
CA ARG A 5 42.90 7.69 -3.12
C ARG A 5 41.79 7.06 -2.28
N LEU A 6 40.54 7.38 -2.58
CA LEU A 6 39.36 6.84 -1.91
C LEU A 6 39.11 5.36 -2.29
N LEU A 7 39.38 4.99 -3.53
CA LEU A 7 39.18 3.60 -4.02
C LEU A 7 40.34 2.66 -3.68
N HIS A 8 41.52 3.19 -3.37
CA HIS A 8 42.72 2.40 -3.05
C HIS A 8 43.03 2.30 -1.56
N THR A 9 42.16 2.82 -0.69
CA THR A 9 42.30 2.70 0.78
C THR A 9 41.25 1.72 1.30
N ASP A 10 41.63 0.80 2.17
CA ASP A 10 40.73 -0.23 2.72
C ASP A 10 39.44 0.37 3.32
N LEU A 11 39.58 1.45 4.09
CA LEU A 11 38.43 2.18 4.64
C LEU A 11 37.54 2.76 3.54
N GLY A 12 38.13 3.37 2.50
CA GLY A 12 37.37 3.99 1.43
C GLY A 12 36.61 2.97 0.57
N GLN A 13 37.19 1.79 0.35
CA GLN A 13 36.51 0.68 -0.31
C GLN A 13 35.28 0.22 0.48
N ILE A 14 35.40 0.08 1.81
CA ILE A 14 34.29 -0.30 2.69
C ILE A 14 33.13 0.71 2.61
N PHE A 15 33.43 2.01 2.70
CA PHE A 15 32.39 3.04 2.61
C PHE A 15 31.69 3.03 1.24
N VAL A 16 32.44 2.90 0.15
CA VAL A 16 31.87 2.85 -1.20
C VAL A 16 30.98 1.63 -1.39
N SER A 17 31.39 0.46 -0.90
CA SER A 17 30.55 -0.75 -0.93
C SER A 17 29.25 -0.59 -0.14
N LEU A 18 29.31 0.06 1.02
CA LEU A 18 28.12 0.34 1.84
C LEU A 18 27.15 1.30 1.14
N PHE A 19 27.67 2.40 0.56
CA PHE A 19 26.85 3.35 -0.19
C PHE A 19 26.24 2.75 -1.45
N LEU A 20 26.98 1.90 -2.16
CA LEU A 20 26.45 1.20 -3.33
C LEU A 20 25.36 0.19 -2.95
N GLY A 21 25.54 -0.55 -1.85
CA GLY A 21 24.53 -1.49 -1.35
C GLY A 21 23.24 -0.78 -0.91
N ILE A 22 23.35 0.28 -0.13
CA ILE A 22 22.20 1.08 0.33
C ILE A 22 21.54 1.81 -0.85
N GLY A 23 22.34 2.40 -1.74
CA GLY A 23 21.84 3.11 -2.92
C GLY A 23 21.05 2.19 -3.84
N THR A 24 21.53 0.96 -4.05
CA THR A 24 20.81 -0.03 -4.87
C THR A 24 19.55 -0.51 -4.17
N ALA A 25 19.57 -0.73 -2.85
CA ALA A 25 18.38 -1.10 -2.08
C ALA A 25 17.27 -0.04 -2.18
N THR A 26 17.62 1.24 -2.25
CA THR A 26 16.63 2.33 -2.41
C THR A 26 15.98 2.36 -3.78
N LEU A 27 16.64 1.88 -4.84
CA LEU A 27 16.06 1.83 -6.19
C LEU A 27 14.94 0.79 -6.31
N PHE A 28 15.02 -0.31 -5.55
CA PHE A 28 14.01 -1.36 -5.54
C PHE A 28 12.88 -1.11 -4.55
N ARG A 29 12.96 -0.06 -3.74
CA ARG A 29 11.84 0.33 -2.88
C ARG A 29 10.72 0.85 -3.79
N LYS A 30 9.63 0.08 -3.92
CA LYS A 30 8.41 0.51 -4.63
C LYS A 30 8.00 1.87 -4.08
N VAL A 31 8.17 2.92 -4.88
CA VAL A 31 7.68 4.25 -4.55
C VAL A 31 6.17 4.19 -4.75
N CYS A 32 5.44 4.24 -3.65
CA CYS A 32 3.99 4.35 -3.66
C CYS A 32 3.60 5.71 -4.26
N ASN A 33 3.37 5.76 -5.57
CA ASN A 33 2.79 6.94 -6.20
C ASN A 33 1.27 6.82 -6.10
N ASP A 34 0.71 7.63 -5.20
CA ASP A 34 -0.72 7.91 -4.98
C ASP A 34 -1.66 6.69 -4.83
N LYS A 35 -1.90 5.93 -5.91
CA LYS A 35 -2.94 4.90 -6.02
C LYS A 35 -2.41 3.47 -6.00
N ASP A 36 -1.12 3.26 -6.29
CA ASP A 36 -0.52 1.91 -6.42
C ASP A 36 -0.18 1.23 -5.08
N CYS A 37 -0.47 1.91 -3.96
CA CYS A 37 -0.29 1.39 -2.61
C CYS A 37 -1.53 1.47 -1.73
N LEU A 38 -2.68 1.77 -2.32
CA LEU A 38 -3.95 1.67 -1.62
C LEU A 38 -4.43 0.21 -1.68
N ASP A 39 -4.46 -0.44 -0.53
CA ASP A 39 -5.06 -1.76 -0.37
C ASP A 39 -6.55 -1.60 -0.05
N PHE A 40 -7.40 -1.72 -1.08
CA PHE A 40 -8.84 -1.56 -0.94
C PHE A 40 -9.45 -2.82 -0.31
N LYS A 41 -9.66 -2.78 1.00
CA LYS A 41 -10.38 -3.83 1.73
C LYS A 41 -11.87 -3.54 1.74
N GLY A 42 -12.66 -4.47 1.22
CA GLY A 42 -14.11 -4.40 1.29
C GLY A 42 -14.62 -4.63 2.72
N PRO A 43 -15.80 -4.09 3.08
CA PRO A 43 -16.39 -4.30 4.40
C PRO A 43 -16.72 -5.78 4.63
N VAL A 44 -16.61 -6.22 5.89
CA VAL A 44 -16.83 -7.62 6.27
C VAL A 44 -18.30 -7.99 6.10
N LEU A 45 -18.59 -8.96 5.22
CA LEU A 45 -19.96 -9.39 4.89
C LEU A 45 -20.79 -9.85 6.10
N GLN A 46 -20.12 -10.34 7.14
CA GLN A 46 -20.77 -10.83 8.36
C GLN A 46 -21.51 -9.72 9.12
N ASP A 47 -21.07 -8.46 9.00
CA ASP A 47 -21.71 -7.36 9.71
C ASP A 47 -23.06 -6.95 9.14
N PHE A 48 -23.32 -7.29 7.87
CA PHE A 48 -24.57 -6.95 7.17
C PHE A 48 -25.54 -8.12 7.08
N LYS A 49 -25.07 -9.36 7.28
CA LYS A 49 -25.90 -10.56 7.23
C LYS A 49 -26.89 -10.53 8.39
N ASP A 50 -28.17 -10.47 8.06
CA ASP A 50 -29.33 -10.55 8.96
C ASP A 50 -29.57 -9.40 9.94
N LYS A 51 -28.83 -8.28 9.84
CA LYS A 51 -29.13 -7.06 10.58
C LYS A 51 -30.17 -6.21 9.84
N LYS A 52 -31.12 -5.63 10.59
CA LYS A 52 -32.13 -4.67 10.09
C LYS A 52 -31.70 -3.27 10.51
N TYR A 53 -31.57 -2.36 9.56
CA TYR A 53 -31.14 -0.98 9.81
C TYR A 53 -32.33 -0.03 9.69
N LYS A 54 -32.46 0.89 10.63
CA LYS A 54 -33.50 1.92 10.61
C LYS A 54 -32.91 3.20 10.02
N PHE A 55 -33.38 3.59 8.85
CA PHE A 55 -33.00 4.84 8.21
C PHE A 55 -34.27 5.63 7.84
N ASN A 56 -34.33 6.90 8.21
CA ASN A 56 -35.46 7.79 7.96
C ASN A 56 -36.84 7.18 8.35
N GLY A 57 -36.89 6.52 9.52
CA GLY A 57 -38.11 5.90 10.05
C GLY A 57 -38.52 4.56 9.40
N LYS A 58 -37.81 4.09 8.37
CA LYS A 58 -38.09 2.83 7.68
C LYS A 58 -37.00 1.80 7.96
N CYS A 59 -37.39 0.53 8.09
CA CYS A 59 -36.47 -0.58 8.35
C CYS A 59 -36.07 -1.23 7.03
N TYR A 60 -34.77 -1.34 6.79
CA TYR A 60 -34.18 -1.93 5.60
C TYR A 60 -33.38 -3.19 5.97
N LYS A 61 -33.57 -4.26 5.21
CA LYS A 61 -32.73 -5.47 5.26
C LYS A 61 -31.84 -5.47 4.03
N TYR A 62 -30.52 -5.43 4.23
CA TYR A 62 -29.56 -5.52 3.14
C TYR A 62 -29.27 -6.99 2.82
N SER A 63 -29.26 -7.33 1.53
CA SER A 63 -28.85 -8.65 1.02
C SER A 63 -27.55 -8.46 0.26
N THR A 64 -26.51 -9.18 0.63
CA THR A 64 -25.22 -9.14 -0.07
C THR A 64 -25.31 -10.00 -1.33
N THR A 65 -25.17 -9.39 -2.50
CA THR A 65 -25.03 -10.10 -3.78
C THR A 65 -23.59 -10.07 -4.25
N SER A 66 -23.07 -11.20 -4.74
CA SER A 66 -21.76 -11.25 -5.37
C SER A 66 -21.83 -10.57 -6.73
N ILE A 67 -21.11 -9.48 -6.90
CA ILE A 67 -20.93 -8.80 -8.19
C ILE A 67 -19.48 -8.96 -8.64
N SER A 68 -19.25 -8.88 -9.95
CA SER A 68 -17.89 -8.75 -10.48
C SER A 68 -17.27 -7.44 -9.97
N CYS A 69 -16.02 -7.49 -9.53
CA CYS A 69 -15.29 -6.30 -9.10
C CYS A 69 -15.16 -5.34 -10.29
N ASP A 70 -15.68 -4.13 -10.13
CA ASP A 70 -15.57 -3.04 -11.11
C ASP A 70 -14.44 -2.11 -10.64
N GLU A 71 -13.36 -2.02 -11.43
CA GLU A 71 -12.15 -1.24 -11.12
C GLU A 71 -12.43 0.25 -10.91
N LYS A 72 -13.60 0.76 -11.30
CA LYS A 72 -13.99 2.16 -11.12
C LYS A 72 -14.64 2.43 -9.75
N LYS A 73 -15.00 1.41 -8.99
CA LYS A 73 -15.66 1.57 -7.68
C LYS A 73 -14.65 1.52 -6.55
N ASN A 74 -14.21 2.70 -6.12
CA ASN A 74 -13.34 2.85 -4.94
C ASN A 74 -14.21 2.86 -3.67
N THR A 75 -14.17 1.79 -2.88
CA THR A 75 -14.77 1.79 -1.53
C THR A 75 -13.72 2.29 -0.54
N ILE A 76 -14.00 3.43 0.08
CA ILE A 76 -13.15 4.05 1.11
C ILE A 76 -13.70 3.59 2.47
N ASP A 77 -12.83 3.08 3.34
CA ASP A 77 -13.17 2.74 4.72
C ASP A 77 -13.47 4.05 5.47
N VAL A 78 -14.73 4.23 5.90
CA VAL A 78 -15.13 5.35 6.74
C VAL A 78 -15.06 4.85 8.18
N ASN A 79 -13.91 5.11 8.83
CA ASN A 79 -13.73 4.92 10.27
C ASN A 79 -14.56 5.94 11.06
#